data_AF-A0A8S1DGT0-F1
#
_entry.id   AF-A0A8S1DGT0-F1
#
_cell.length_a   1.000
_cell.length_b   1.000
_cell.length_c   1.000
_cell.angle_alpha   90.00
_cell.angle_beta   90.00
_cell.angle_gamma   90.00
#
_symmetry.space_group_name_H-M   'P 1'
#
loop_
_entity.id
_entity.type
_entity.pdbx_description
1 polymer ?
#
loop_
_entity_poly.entity_id
_entity_poly.type
_entity_poly.pdbx_seq_one_letter_code
_entity_poly.pdbx_strand_id
1 'polypeptide(L)'
;MDQPVTIAIQTRVGERMISMSSTLVETVSINYEDFNESFLTCSTCLCVYDGSAHTPKLLPCSHTVCLECLSHIASSQTRDTGSFRCPICRELITIPRGGVAALPPSFLVNQLLDLMSRQRREVIPKCSVHINQELLFCETCDTVFCSLCTGGSHSTGGSSCEHTIIPFSIAIKRMSEILLYKANDCISKLGQAHDAVSDELKRLDEATEACLSQVSRTFEEITALAEKRRLALSNAVKEARDKKKQVLEEQLKLIAAEKAKVDGECDGLQYQVEVRNITQKISSLTEKLDSVATLAEPRENSFLTCDFQSGQSGAVEVVKKALDTFGKVRTSTTFPSLCSAEVDTVASSGDVVAKLKCSATLSTVDYHGKARTSGGDPVSAELRTSSGQLLETEIQDLDDGTYKVWFRPPAAGTYTLNLSVFQRPIKDKNINFEVTEHNSPRGEHGCRGSGKGEFLQPVSVTVNSEAGFVYVLDTGNSRIKVLSLDLEFIRHIENDGLKGRSCTGIALTRQGLIVVNWRTKSVTEIDPETGDTISSFSHNAFQEPVDIAVMPKSGKILVADNSASCVFVFDGQGRPLLQVGKKGSQRGQFNLISSVAASPNDDILVADSRIQIFSSEGDFKREIFAEGKG
;
A
#
# COMPACT_ATOMS: atom_id res chain seq x y z
N MET A 1 16.54 -16.90 40.76
CA MET A 1 17.63 -17.79 40.32
C MET A 1 18.18 -17.14 39.07
N ASP A 2 19.02 -16.13 39.27
CA ASP A 2 19.60 -15.33 38.20
C ASP A 2 21.00 -15.87 37.89
N GLN A 3 21.22 -16.30 36.66
CA GLN A 3 22.55 -16.51 36.10
C GLN A 3 22.68 -15.66 34.84
N PRO A 4 23.70 -14.79 34.73
CA PRO A 4 24.03 -14.15 33.47
C PRO A 4 24.91 -15.09 32.63
N VAL A 5 24.54 -15.23 31.36
CA VAL A 5 25.28 -15.99 30.34
C VAL A 5 26.44 -15.11 29.84
N THR A 6 27.67 -15.50 30.16
CA THR A 6 28.89 -14.87 29.68
C THR A 6 29.29 -15.45 28.31
N ILE A 7 29.20 -14.64 27.26
CA ILE A 7 29.68 -15.00 25.92
C ILE A 7 31.18 -14.71 25.85
N ALA A 8 31.99 -15.77 25.77
CA ALA A 8 33.44 -15.69 25.60
C ALA A 8 33.79 -15.47 24.13
N ILE A 9 34.35 -14.29 23.82
CA ILE A 9 34.99 -14.02 22.53
C ILE A 9 36.46 -14.43 22.65
N GLN A 10 36.84 -15.54 22.01
CA GLN A 10 38.24 -15.94 21.84
C GLN A 10 38.90 -15.07 20.78
N THR A 11 39.73 -14.12 21.19
CA THR A 11 40.74 -13.49 20.33
C THR A 11 42.09 -14.20 20.52
N ARG A 12 42.51 -14.93 19.48
CA ARG A 12 43.87 -15.47 19.34
C ARG A 12 44.82 -14.31 19.02
N VAL A 13 45.59 -13.84 20.00
CA VAL A 13 46.96 -13.33 19.78
C VAL A 13 47.75 -13.58 21.06
N GLY A 14 48.50 -14.68 21.08
CA GLY A 14 49.52 -14.92 22.11
C GLY A 14 50.88 -14.80 21.45
N GLU A 15 51.60 -13.72 21.71
CA GLU A 15 53.07 -13.70 21.73
C GLU A 15 53.58 -12.42 22.44
N ARG A 16 54.02 -12.63 23.69
CA ARG A 16 54.98 -11.85 24.50
C ARG A 16 55.05 -10.32 24.28
N MET A 17 54.17 -9.59 24.96
CA MET A 17 54.46 -8.19 25.34
C MET A 17 55.50 -8.17 26.46
N ILE A 18 56.72 -7.77 26.12
CA ILE A 18 57.71 -7.32 27.10
C ILE A 18 57.16 -6.03 27.72
N SER A 19 56.92 -6.08 29.03
CA SER A 19 56.50 -4.95 29.87
C SER A 19 57.47 -3.77 29.74
N MET A 20 57.15 -2.82 28.86
CA MET A 20 57.66 -1.45 28.94
C MET A 20 56.71 -0.68 29.85
N SER A 21 57.11 -0.53 31.12
CA SER A 21 56.51 0.41 32.05
C SER A 21 56.69 1.83 31.50
N SER A 22 55.72 2.31 30.74
CA SER A 22 55.58 3.72 30.41
C SER A 22 54.94 4.41 31.61
N THR A 23 55.73 5.13 32.40
CA THR A 23 55.20 6.18 33.27
C THR A 23 54.64 7.27 32.36
N LEU A 24 53.38 7.11 31.96
CA LEU A 24 52.53 8.21 31.53
C LEU A 24 52.48 9.18 32.71
N VAL A 25 53.14 10.32 32.56
CA VAL A 25 52.91 11.47 33.42
C VAL A 25 51.42 11.77 33.30
N GLU A 26 50.66 11.58 34.37
CA GLU A 26 49.30 12.07 34.52
C GLU A 26 49.34 13.59 34.30
N THR A 27 49.14 14.00 33.06
CA THR A 27 48.82 15.36 32.71
C THR A 27 47.34 15.49 33.02
N VAL A 28 47.04 16.01 34.21
CA VAL A 28 45.72 16.53 34.53
C VAL A 28 45.39 17.54 33.42
N SER A 29 44.57 17.12 32.46
CA SER A 29 44.03 17.99 31.42
C SER A 29 43.01 18.91 32.10
N ILE A 30 43.50 20.00 32.68
CA ILE A 30 42.66 21.14 32.99
C ILE A 30 42.22 21.68 31.62
N ASN A 31 40.91 21.63 31.33
CA ASN A 31 40.38 22.13 30.07
C ASN A 31 40.74 23.61 29.94
N TYR A 32 41.71 23.91 29.07
CA TYR A 32 42.38 25.22 28.98
C TYR A 32 41.40 26.33 28.61
N GLU A 33 40.45 26.01 27.73
CA GLU A 33 39.43 26.96 27.27
C GLU A 33 38.46 27.29 28.42
N ASP A 34 37.96 26.29 29.14
CA ASP A 34 37.07 26.50 30.30
C ASP A 34 37.75 27.31 31.41
N PHE A 35 39.04 27.06 31.70
CA PHE A 35 39.77 27.75 32.77
C PHE A 35 40.13 29.21 32.38
N ASN A 36 40.52 29.43 31.13
CA ASN A 36 40.87 30.76 30.63
C ASN A 36 39.64 31.66 30.49
N GLU A 37 38.52 31.13 29.99
CA GLU A 37 37.28 31.89 29.82
C GLU A 37 36.62 32.26 31.16
N SER A 38 36.72 31.41 32.19
CA SER A 38 36.02 31.62 33.47
C SER A 38 36.85 32.34 34.55
N PHE A 39 38.18 32.16 34.61
CA PHE A 39 39.01 32.68 35.72
C PHE A 39 39.96 33.82 35.33
N LEU A 40 40.30 33.96 34.05
CA LEU A 40 41.28 34.96 33.57
C LEU A 40 40.68 36.04 32.65
N THR A 41 39.37 36.10 32.54
CA THR A 41 38.66 37.18 31.86
C THR A 41 38.04 38.15 32.87
N CYS A 42 37.97 39.42 32.49
CA CYS A 42 37.22 40.41 33.23
C CYS A 42 35.72 40.20 32.99
N SER A 43 34.93 39.87 34.02
CA SER A 43 33.47 39.67 33.89
C SER A 43 32.68 40.91 33.46
N THR A 44 33.34 42.08 33.36
CA THR A 44 32.71 43.34 32.92
C THR A 44 32.87 43.59 31.41
N CYS A 45 34.06 43.41 30.85
CA CYS A 45 34.30 43.58 29.40
C CYS A 45 34.51 42.27 28.63
N LEU A 46 34.56 41.14 29.33
CA LEU A 46 34.87 39.81 28.81
C LEU A 46 36.27 39.69 28.15
N CYS A 47 37.13 40.70 28.30
CA CYS A 47 38.51 40.65 27.83
C CYS A 47 39.42 39.91 28.83
N VAL A 48 40.43 39.22 28.32
CA VAL A 48 41.45 38.52 29.11
C VAL A 48 42.31 39.53 29.88
N TYR A 49 42.62 39.24 31.15
CA TYR A 49 43.50 40.08 31.96
C TYR A 49 44.94 40.08 31.41
N ASP A 50 45.57 41.25 31.40
CA ASP A 50 46.92 41.44 30.88
C ASP A 50 47.76 42.39 31.75
N GLY A 51 49.02 42.62 31.35
CA GLY A 51 49.92 43.55 32.02
C GLY A 51 49.73 45.01 31.61
N SER A 52 48.71 45.34 30.81
CA SER A 52 48.52 46.65 30.17
C SER A 52 47.18 47.30 30.57
N ALA A 53 46.27 47.51 29.61
CA ALA A 53 44.98 48.16 29.84
C ALA A 53 44.02 47.27 30.67
N HIS A 54 44.12 45.95 30.52
CA HIS A 54 43.29 44.97 31.22
C HIS A 54 43.97 44.43 32.48
N THR A 55 44.65 45.28 33.25
CA THR A 55 45.29 44.85 34.50
C THR A 55 44.25 44.50 35.58
N PRO A 56 44.33 43.32 36.22
CA PRO A 56 43.36 42.88 37.22
C PRO A 56 43.54 43.65 38.54
N LYS A 57 42.51 44.39 38.95
CA LYS A 57 42.47 45.15 40.21
C LYS A 57 41.50 44.50 41.18
N LEU A 58 41.94 44.31 42.42
CA LEU A 58 41.16 43.71 43.49
C LEU A 58 40.40 44.80 44.25
N LEU A 59 39.08 44.68 44.30
CA LEU A 59 38.21 45.55 45.07
C LEU A 59 38.13 45.06 46.53
N PRO A 60 37.81 45.94 47.51
CA PRO A 60 37.61 45.55 48.91
C PRO A 60 36.58 44.44 49.13
N CYS A 61 35.61 44.30 48.23
CA CYS A 61 34.62 43.23 48.19
C CYS A 61 35.15 41.90 47.62
N SER A 62 36.48 41.75 47.50
CA SER A 62 37.20 40.58 46.95
C SER A 62 36.95 40.24 45.47
N HIS A 63 36.18 41.07 44.76
CA HIS A 63 35.98 40.92 43.32
C HIS A 63 37.16 41.52 42.54
N THR A 64 37.50 40.90 41.41
CA THR A 64 38.55 41.41 40.51
C THR A 64 37.90 41.98 39.25
N VAL A 65 38.31 43.19 38.85
CA VAL A 65 37.84 43.88 37.63
C VAL A 65 39.04 44.53 36.94
N CYS A 66 39.04 44.64 35.61
CA CYS A 66 40.18 45.25 34.90
C CYS A 66 40.24 46.77 35.10
N LEU A 67 41.45 47.32 35.04
CA LEU A 67 41.71 48.75 35.23
C LEU A 67 40.93 49.63 34.25
N GLU A 68 40.82 49.22 32.99
CA GLU A 68 40.07 49.95 31.97
C GLU A 68 38.56 50.02 32.30
N CYS A 69 37.94 48.90 32.68
CA CYS A 69 36.55 48.87 33.14
C CYS A 69 36.33 49.73 34.39
N LEU A 70 37.24 49.67 35.37
CA LEU A 70 37.16 50.50 36.57
C LEU A 70 37.30 51.98 36.25
N SER A 71 38.12 52.35 35.26
CA SER A 71 38.27 53.74 34.81
C SER A 71 37.00 54.25 34.14
N HIS A 72 36.33 53.42 33.33
CA HIS A 72 35.03 53.72 32.75
C HIS A 72 33.90 53.80 33.79
N ILE A 73 33.88 52.90 34.76
CA ILE A 73 32.89 52.91 35.85
C ILE A 73 33.08 54.13 36.74
N ALA A 74 34.33 54.46 37.08
CA ALA A 74 34.64 55.65 37.86
C ALA A 74 34.20 56.92 37.10
N SER A 75 34.60 57.09 35.83
CA SER A 75 34.22 58.28 35.04
C SER A 75 32.72 58.43 34.82
N SER A 76 31.96 57.32 34.74
CA SER A 76 30.51 57.35 34.54
C SER A 76 29.70 57.54 35.84
N GLN A 77 30.14 56.94 36.96
CA GLN A 77 29.36 56.91 38.21
C GLN A 77 29.81 57.91 39.28
N THR A 78 31.00 58.52 39.16
CA THR A 78 31.59 59.31 40.26
C THR A 78 31.56 60.83 40.10
N ARG A 79 30.60 61.38 39.34
CA ARG A 79 30.53 62.83 39.13
C ARG A 79 30.49 63.67 40.42
N ASP A 80 30.02 63.14 41.57
CA ASP A 80 29.96 63.92 42.82
C ASP A 80 30.28 63.18 44.15
N THR A 81 30.56 61.86 44.17
CA THR A 81 30.57 61.09 45.45
C THR A 81 31.87 60.36 45.80
N GLY A 82 32.89 60.34 44.93
CA GLY A 82 34.18 59.67 45.22
C GLY A 82 34.09 58.15 45.48
N SER A 83 32.96 57.52 45.16
CA SER A 83 32.68 56.10 45.36
C SER A 83 31.86 55.53 44.21
N PHE A 84 32.06 54.26 43.86
CA PHE A 84 31.31 53.55 42.82
C PHE A 84 30.80 52.21 43.35
N ARG A 85 29.82 51.59 42.67
CA ARG A 85 29.35 50.25 43.06
C ARG A 85 30.09 49.18 42.28
N CYS A 86 30.52 48.12 42.96
CA CYS A 86 31.12 46.95 42.31
C CYS A 86 30.15 46.40 41.24
N PRO A 87 30.59 46.16 39.99
CA PRO A 87 29.72 45.65 38.93
C PRO A 87 29.22 44.22 39.21
N ILE A 88 29.89 43.48 40.08
CA ILE A 88 29.59 42.08 40.38
C ILE A 88 28.65 41.95 41.58
N CYS A 89 29.02 42.51 42.75
CA CYS A 89 28.21 42.39 43.99
C CYS A 89 27.45 43.66 44.40
N ARG A 90 27.61 44.77 43.67
CA ARG A 90 26.99 46.08 43.95
C ARG A 90 27.38 46.75 45.28
N GLU A 91 28.36 46.22 46.00
CA GLU A 91 28.94 46.84 47.19
C GLU A 91 29.55 48.21 46.86
N LEU A 92 29.41 49.18 47.77
CA LEU A 92 29.90 50.54 47.57
C LEU A 92 31.40 50.63 47.88
N ILE A 93 32.20 50.94 46.86
CA ILE A 93 33.66 51.01 46.94
C ILE A 93 34.11 52.47 46.85
N THR A 94 34.85 52.93 47.86
CA THR A 94 35.47 54.25 47.89
C THR A 94 36.76 54.27 47.06
N ILE A 95 36.92 55.29 46.20
CA ILE A 95 38.10 55.41 45.35
C ILE A 95 39.28 55.99 46.17
N PRO A 96 40.46 55.33 46.18
CA PRO A 96 41.65 55.86 46.85
C PRO A 96 42.12 57.20 46.24
N ARG A 97 42.94 57.97 46.97
CA ARG A 97 43.45 59.29 46.51
C ARG A 97 44.22 59.25 45.18
N GLY A 98 44.71 58.09 44.75
CA GLY A 98 45.37 57.87 43.46
C GLY A 98 44.44 57.35 42.34
N GLY A 99 43.13 57.48 42.50
CA GLY A 99 42.14 56.98 41.54
C GLY A 99 42.01 55.45 41.58
N VAL A 100 41.26 54.90 40.63
CA VAL A 100 41.07 53.44 40.51
C VAL A 100 42.37 52.67 40.22
N ALA A 101 43.38 53.33 39.66
CA ALA A 101 44.70 52.75 39.44
C ALA A 101 45.42 52.38 40.76
N ALA A 102 45.12 53.09 41.85
CA ALA A 102 45.69 52.85 43.18
C ALA A 102 45.04 51.68 43.93
N LEU A 103 44.03 51.01 43.35
CA LEU A 103 43.50 49.77 43.91
C LEU A 103 44.57 48.65 43.86
N PRO A 104 44.62 47.75 44.86
CA PRO A 104 45.58 46.66 44.89
C PRO A 104 45.49 45.79 43.62
N PRO A 105 46.62 45.35 43.05
CA PRO A 105 46.59 44.34 41.99
C PRO A 105 46.11 43.00 42.57
N SER A 106 45.37 42.23 41.77
CA SER A 106 44.99 40.87 42.18
C SER A 106 46.21 39.95 42.09
N PHE A 107 46.83 39.64 43.24
CA PHE A 107 48.02 38.78 43.30
C PHE A 107 47.73 37.37 42.78
N LEU A 108 46.56 36.82 43.10
CA LEU A 108 46.15 35.48 42.66
C LEU A 108 46.01 35.41 41.14
N VAL A 109 45.32 36.37 40.52
CA VAL A 109 45.15 36.42 39.06
C VAL A 109 46.50 36.65 38.37
N ASN A 110 47.37 37.52 38.92
CA ASN A 110 48.71 37.72 38.37
C ASN A 110 49.62 36.50 38.51
N GLN A 111 49.56 35.76 39.62
CA GLN A 111 50.28 34.50 39.78
C GLN A 111 49.75 33.41 38.82
N LEU A 112 48.44 33.36 38.61
CA LEU A 112 47.85 32.45 37.62
C LEU A 112 48.27 32.84 36.21
N LEU A 113 48.26 34.13 35.85
CA LEU A 113 48.78 34.62 34.56
C LEU A 113 50.27 34.25 34.37
N ASP A 114 51.10 34.40 35.39
CA ASP A 114 52.52 34.02 35.34
C ASP A 114 52.69 32.49 35.24
N LEU A 115 51.93 31.71 36.02
CA LEU A 115 51.94 30.24 35.96
C LEU A 115 51.49 29.71 34.59
N MET A 116 50.45 30.30 34.01
CA MET A 116 49.97 29.94 32.67
C MET A 116 50.97 30.37 31.58
N SER A 117 51.65 31.51 31.75
CA SER A 117 52.72 31.93 30.84
C SER A 117 53.93 30.97 30.87
N ARG A 118 54.20 30.37 32.04
CA ARG A 118 55.29 29.39 32.24
C ARG A 118 54.94 27.97 31.78
N GLN A 119 53.67 27.57 31.86
CA GLN A 119 53.18 26.29 31.33
C GLN A 119 53.03 26.28 29.80
N ARG A 120 53.15 27.45 29.13
CA ARG A 120 53.18 27.61 27.67
C ARG A 120 54.46 27.09 26.98
N ARG A 121 55.11 26.06 27.52
CA ARG A 121 56.08 25.29 26.75
C ARG A 121 55.34 24.09 26.22
N GLU A 122 55.11 24.06 24.91
CA GLU A 122 54.80 22.82 24.19
C GLU A 122 55.77 21.75 24.70
N VAL A 123 55.26 20.78 25.47
CA VAL A 123 56.10 19.72 26.03
C VAL A 123 56.44 18.81 24.86
N ILE A 124 57.52 19.12 24.14
CA ILE A 124 58.03 18.29 23.05
C ILE A 124 58.40 16.94 23.66
N PRO A 125 57.70 15.84 23.32
CA PRO A 125 57.95 14.55 23.94
C PRO A 125 59.34 14.07 23.53
N LYS A 126 60.20 13.81 24.52
CA LYS A 126 61.58 13.38 24.31
C LYS A 126 61.73 11.88 24.56
N CYS A 127 62.72 11.29 23.93
CA CYS A 127 63.01 9.87 24.13
C CYS A 127 63.43 9.59 25.59
N SER A 128 62.88 8.51 26.17
CA SER A 128 63.19 8.06 27.54
C SER A 128 64.65 7.62 27.72
N VAL A 129 65.29 7.12 26.65
CA VAL A 129 66.70 6.72 26.62
C VAL A 129 67.60 7.90 26.23
N HIS A 130 67.12 8.79 25.35
CA HIS A 130 67.89 9.90 24.79
C HIS A 130 67.20 11.24 25.10
N ILE A 131 67.48 11.79 26.28
CA ILE A 131 66.82 12.96 26.88
C ILE A 131 66.92 14.23 26.02
N ASN A 132 67.84 14.30 25.06
CA ASN A 132 68.02 15.44 24.14
C ASN A 132 67.46 15.21 22.73
N GLN A 133 66.85 14.05 22.46
CA GLN A 133 66.26 13.74 21.15
C GLN A 133 64.74 13.83 21.19
N GLU A 134 64.18 14.50 20.19
CA GLU A 134 62.74 14.58 19.94
C GLU A 134 62.23 13.25 19.37
N LEU A 135 60.98 12.92 19.68
CA LEU A 135 60.30 11.79 19.07
C LEU A 135 59.77 12.16 17.67
N LEU A 136 59.92 11.23 16.74
CA LEU A 136 59.40 11.27 15.37
C LEU A 136 58.36 10.17 15.20
N PHE A 137 57.41 10.38 14.31
CA PHE A 137 56.39 9.41 13.93
C PHE A 137 56.46 9.13 12.42
N CYS A 138 56.49 7.85 12.05
CA CYS A 138 56.40 7.43 10.66
C CYS A 138 54.96 7.01 10.35
N GLU A 139 54.27 7.76 9.48
CA GLU A 139 52.89 7.46 9.07
C GLU A 139 52.80 6.13 8.30
N THR A 140 53.86 5.75 7.59
CA THR A 140 53.91 4.53 6.77
C THR A 140 54.06 3.27 7.61
N CYS A 141 54.72 3.36 8.77
CA CYS A 141 55.01 2.21 9.63
C CYS A 141 54.25 2.24 10.95
N ASP A 142 53.47 3.29 11.21
CA ASP A 142 52.73 3.51 12.46
C ASP A 142 53.61 3.34 13.72
N THR A 143 54.83 3.89 13.69
CA THR A 143 55.82 3.74 14.76
C THR A 143 56.40 5.07 15.21
N VAL A 144 56.55 5.20 16.53
CA VAL A 144 57.20 6.34 17.19
C VAL A 144 58.65 5.96 17.51
N PHE A 145 59.59 6.81 17.15
CA PHE A 145 61.01 6.53 17.35
C PHE A 145 61.83 7.79 17.57
N CYS A 146 63.08 7.62 18.01
CA CYS A 146 64.08 8.68 18.06
C CYS A 146 65.20 8.38 17.06
N SER A 147 65.81 9.39 16.46
CA SER A 147 66.86 9.25 15.43
C SER A 147 68.05 8.38 15.89
N LEU A 148 68.44 8.49 17.17
CA LEU A 148 69.50 7.68 17.77
C LEU A 148 69.09 6.23 18.04
N CYS A 149 67.81 6.00 18.35
CA CYS A 149 67.25 4.69 18.66
C CYS A 149 67.26 3.77 17.42
N THR A 150 67.09 4.35 16.24
CA THR A 150 67.07 3.64 14.95
C THR A 150 68.38 3.78 14.17
N GLY A 151 69.42 4.36 14.77
CA GLY A 151 70.73 4.53 14.12
C GLY A 151 70.70 5.38 12.85
N GLY A 152 69.73 6.30 12.73
CA GLY A 152 69.52 7.13 11.54
C GLY A 152 68.79 6.45 10.38
N SER A 153 68.43 5.16 10.49
CA SER A 153 67.72 4.42 9.45
C SER A 153 66.41 3.84 9.97
N HIS A 154 65.28 4.39 9.53
CA HIS A 154 63.94 3.83 9.76
C HIS A 154 63.49 2.99 8.54
N SER A 155 64.34 2.04 8.10
CA SER A 155 64.05 1.14 6.99
C SER A 155 64.04 -0.30 7.48
N THR A 156 62.85 -0.81 7.80
CA THR A 156 62.66 -2.25 8.00
C THR A 156 62.63 -2.94 6.64
N GLY A 157 63.80 -3.35 6.16
CA GLY A 157 63.97 -4.39 5.13
C GLY A 157 63.38 -4.10 3.73
N GLY A 158 64.26 -3.74 2.80
CA GLY A 158 64.19 -4.26 1.42
C GLY A 158 63.18 -3.67 0.42
N SER A 159 62.46 -2.59 0.71
CA SER A 159 61.68 -1.87 -0.30
C SER A 159 61.90 -0.36 -0.26
N SER A 160 62.07 0.23 -1.44
CA SER A 160 62.27 1.65 -1.69
C SER A 160 60.97 2.44 -1.49
N CYS A 161 60.43 2.40 -0.27
CA CYS A 161 59.25 3.17 0.09
C CYS A 161 59.71 4.47 0.77
N GLU A 162 59.39 5.62 0.18
CA GLU A 162 59.59 6.91 0.84
C GLU A 162 58.66 6.98 2.06
N HIS A 163 59.24 6.84 3.26
CA HIS A 163 58.50 6.91 4.51
C HIS A 163 58.20 8.38 4.85
N THR A 164 56.92 8.68 5.11
CA THR A 164 56.52 10.02 5.55
C THR A 164 56.74 10.15 7.05
N ILE A 165 57.80 10.86 7.44
CA ILE A 165 58.20 11.05 8.84
C ILE A 165 57.86 12.48 9.25
N ILE A 166 57.12 12.62 10.35
CA ILE A 166 56.74 13.90 10.94
C ILE A 166 57.16 13.98 12.41
N PRO A 167 57.37 15.19 12.96
CA PRO A 167 57.54 15.36 14.40
C PRO A 167 56.35 14.79 15.18
N PHE A 168 56.63 14.06 16.26
CA PHE A 168 55.60 13.38 17.05
C PHE A 168 54.58 14.36 17.68
N SER A 169 55.00 15.58 17.99
CA SER A 169 54.11 16.66 18.46
C SER A 169 53.04 17.03 17.42
N ILE A 170 53.41 17.08 16.13
CA ILE A 170 52.50 17.36 15.03
C ILE A 170 51.58 16.16 14.79
N ALA A 171 52.13 14.93 14.86
CA ALA A 171 51.36 13.70 14.75
C ALA A 171 50.27 13.61 15.82
N ILE A 172 50.62 13.82 17.09
CA ILE A 172 49.66 13.83 18.20
C ILE A 172 48.56 14.87 17.98
N LYS A 173 48.92 16.11 17.59
CA LYS A 173 47.93 17.18 17.38
C LYS A 173 46.94 16.80 16.27
N ARG A 174 47.43 16.35 15.11
CA ARG A 174 46.59 15.92 13.99
C ARG A 174 45.72 14.72 14.35
N MET A 175 46.28 13.71 15.00
CA MET A 175 45.53 12.52 15.42
C MET A 175 44.45 12.86 16.46
N SER A 176 44.73 13.80 17.37
CA SER A 176 43.76 14.28 18.35
C SER A 176 42.61 15.04 17.69
N GLU A 177 42.90 15.90 16.72
CA GLU A 177 41.89 16.62 15.92
C GLU A 177 41.03 15.63 15.09
N ILE A 178 41.63 14.62 14.47
CA ILE A 178 40.91 13.57 13.73
C ILE A 178 40.01 12.76 14.69
N LEU A 179 40.53 12.38 15.86
CA LEU A 179 39.77 11.65 16.87
C LEU A 179 38.57 12.46 17.34
N LEU A 180 38.75 13.75 17.64
CA LEU A 180 37.67 14.66 18.02
C LEU A 180 36.65 14.83 16.89
N TYR A 181 37.09 15.01 15.65
CA TYR A 181 36.19 15.07 14.49
C TYR A 181 35.36 13.80 14.34
N LYS A 182 35.99 12.62 14.45
CA LYS A 182 35.31 11.32 14.36
C LYS A 182 34.36 11.08 15.55
N ALA A 183 34.75 11.50 16.74
CA ALA A 183 33.89 11.45 17.92
C ALA A 183 32.65 12.35 17.75
N ASN A 184 32.83 13.58 17.27
CA ASN A 184 31.73 14.51 17.01
C ASN A 184 30.82 14.04 15.86
N ASP A 185 31.38 13.46 14.79
CA ASP A 185 30.59 12.81 13.72
C ASP A 185 29.77 11.63 14.27
N CYS A 186 30.35 10.82 15.15
CA CYS A 186 29.65 9.73 15.83
C CYS A 186 28.52 10.26 16.74
N ILE A 187 28.78 11.29 17.55
CA ILE A 187 27.77 11.92 18.41
C ILE A 187 26.64 12.51 17.56
N SER A 188 26.95 13.19 16.47
CA SER A 188 25.95 13.74 15.54
C SER A 188 25.06 12.64 14.94
N LYS A 189 25.66 11.54 14.48
CA LYS A 189 24.91 10.38 13.94
C LYS A 189 24.07 9.69 15.01
N LEU A 190 24.59 9.54 16.23
CA LEU A 190 23.84 8.98 17.35
C LEU A 190 22.69 9.91 17.77
N GLY A 191 22.89 11.23 17.72
CA GLY A 191 21.83 12.22 17.94
C GLY A 191 20.71 12.08 16.90
N GLN A 192 21.06 12.01 15.61
CA GLN A 192 20.08 11.77 14.53
C GLN A 192 19.34 10.43 14.71
N ALA A 193 20.04 9.37 15.12
CA ALA A 193 19.42 8.08 15.39
C ALA A 193 18.48 8.13 16.60
N HIS A 194 18.87 8.82 17.67
CA HIS A 194 18.04 9.05 18.84
C HIS A 194 16.75 9.79 18.47
N ASP A 195 16.87 10.89 17.74
CA ASP A 195 15.71 11.70 17.32
C ASP A 195 14.77 10.90 16.42
N ALA A 196 15.31 10.13 15.47
CA ALA A 196 14.52 9.26 14.61
C ALA A 196 13.74 8.18 15.39
N VAL A 197 14.33 7.58 16.42
CA VAL A 197 13.66 6.60 17.29
C VAL A 197 12.62 7.29 18.18
N SER A 198 12.93 8.47 18.72
CA SER A 198 12.00 9.28 19.53
C SER A 198 10.75 9.67 18.72
N ASP A 199 10.93 10.09 17.47
CA ASP A 199 9.83 10.40 16.56
C ASP A 199 8.99 9.17 16.19
N GLU A 200 9.61 7.99 16.08
CA GLU A 200 8.89 6.73 15.86
C GLU A 200 8.07 6.31 17.09
N LEU A 201 8.59 6.51 18.31
CA LEU A 201 7.84 6.28 19.55
C LEU A 201 6.60 7.17 19.61
N LYS A 202 6.74 8.47 19.31
CA LYS A 202 5.61 9.40 19.25
C LYS A 202 4.56 8.97 18.22
N ARG A 203 5.00 8.57 17.02
CA ARG A 203 4.10 8.07 15.96
C ARG A 203 3.40 6.78 16.37
N LEU A 204 4.03 5.91 17.14
CA LEU A 204 3.42 4.70 17.68
C LEU A 204 2.29 5.03 18.66
N ASP A 205 2.49 6.02 19.55
CA ASP A 205 1.46 6.47 20.48
C ASP A 205 0.25 7.07 19.72
N GLU A 206 0.50 7.94 18.74
CA GLU A 206 -0.53 8.52 17.87
C GLU A 206 -1.29 7.44 17.08
N ALA A 207 -0.58 6.46 16.52
CA ALA A 207 -1.19 5.34 15.80
C ALA A 207 -2.02 4.45 16.73
N THR A 208 -1.61 4.29 17.98
CA THR A 208 -2.35 3.52 18.99
C THR A 208 -3.69 4.21 19.31
N GLU A 209 -3.68 5.52 19.56
CA GLU A 209 -4.89 6.30 19.81
C GLU A 209 -5.85 6.28 18.61
N ALA A 210 -5.31 6.43 17.40
CA ALA A 210 -6.08 6.34 16.16
C ALA A 210 -6.73 4.95 15.99
N CYS A 211 -5.98 3.86 16.27
CA CYS A 211 -6.48 2.50 16.19
C CYS A 211 -7.62 2.25 17.19
N LEU A 212 -7.46 2.67 18.45
CA LEU A 212 -8.48 2.55 19.48
C LEU A 212 -9.75 3.34 19.13
N SER A 213 -9.59 4.53 18.55
CA SER A 213 -10.70 5.35 18.07
C SER A 213 -11.44 4.68 16.91
N GLN A 214 -10.72 4.07 15.96
CA GLN A 214 -11.30 3.35 14.84
C GLN A 214 -12.07 2.09 15.30
N VAL A 215 -11.52 1.33 16.26
CA VAL A 215 -12.23 0.20 16.87
C VAL A 215 -13.54 0.71 17.47
N SER A 216 -13.49 1.73 18.32
CA SER A 216 -14.69 2.28 18.98
C SER A 216 -15.77 2.70 17.98
N ARG A 217 -15.41 3.51 16.97
CA ARG A 217 -16.32 3.95 15.90
C ARG A 217 -16.97 2.79 15.15
N THR A 218 -16.19 1.78 14.79
CA THR A 218 -16.68 0.65 13.98
C THR A 218 -17.69 -0.20 14.77
N PHE A 219 -17.44 -0.41 16.07
CA PHE A 219 -18.36 -1.12 16.96
C PHE A 219 -19.63 -0.30 17.27
N GLU A 220 -19.54 1.03 17.34
CA GLU A 220 -20.70 1.92 17.44
C GLU A 220 -21.61 1.81 16.20
N GLU A 221 -21.05 1.76 14.99
CA GLU A 221 -21.81 1.57 13.76
C GLU A 221 -22.58 0.23 13.72
N ILE A 222 -21.93 -0.87 14.09
CA ILE A 222 -22.58 -2.19 14.18
C ILE A 222 -23.71 -2.17 15.22
N THR A 223 -23.47 -1.55 16.38
CA THR A 223 -24.47 -1.40 17.43
C THR A 223 -25.68 -0.61 16.93
N ALA A 224 -25.46 0.47 16.18
CA ALA A 224 -26.53 1.27 15.58
C ALA A 224 -27.36 0.48 14.56
N LEU A 225 -26.72 -0.36 13.73
CA LEU A 225 -27.43 -1.24 12.79
C LEU A 225 -28.31 -2.27 13.51
N ALA A 226 -27.79 -2.89 14.58
CA ALA A 226 -28.53 -3.84 15.40
C ALA A 226 -29.74 -3.16 16.06
N GLU A 227 -29.56 -1.98 16.65
CA GLU A 227 -30.63 -1.19 17.25
C GLU A 227 -31.70 -0.75 16.24
N LYS A 228 -31.28 -0.34 15.03
CA LYS A 228 -32.20 -0.02 13.94
C LYS A 228 -33.08 -1.22 13.56
N ARG A 229 -32.49 -2.42 13.46
CA ARG A 229 -33.25 -3.64 13.17
C ARG A 229 -34.21 -4.02 14.31
N ARG A 230 -33.76 -3.88 15.56
CA ARG A 230 -34.60 -4.08 16.75
C ARG A 230 -35.83 -3.18 16.72
N LEU A 231 -35.64 -1.88 16.45
CA LEU A 231 -36.75 -0.92 16.35
C LEU A 231 -37.71 -1.24 15.19
N ALA A 232 -37.18 -1.62 14.03
CA ALA A 232 -37.99 -2.01 12.88
C ALA A 232 -38.89 -3.22 13.17
N LEU A 233 -38.36 -4.27 13.80
CA LEU A 233 -39.14 -5.44 14.20
C LEU A 233 -40.20 -5.07 15.25
N SER A 234 -39.83 -4.25 16.24
CA SER A 234 -40.79 -3.77 17.24
C SER A 234 -41.96 -3.00 16.61
N ASN A 235 -41.68 -2.14 15.63
CA ASN A 235 -42.70 -1.38 14.92
C ASN A 235 -43.58 -2.29 14.04
N ALA A 236 -42.99 -3.27 13.35
CA ALA A 236 -43.75 -4.23 12.55
C ALA A 236 -44.73 -5.06 13.39
N VAL A 237 -44.31 -5.47 14.60
CA VAL A 237 -45.18 -6.16 15.57
C VAL A 237 -46.35 -5.29 16.00
N LYS A 238 -46.09 -4.01 16.32
CA LYS A 238 -47.14 -3.05 16.70
C LYS A 238 -48.12 -2.83 15.55
N GLU A 239 -47.63 -2.62 14.34
CA GLU A 239 -48.46 -2.39 13.16
C GLU A 239 -49.33 -3.61 12.82
N ALA A 240 -48.77 -4.82 12.86
CA ALA A 240 -49.52 -6.05 12.65
C ALA A 240 -50.64 -6.24 13.70
N ARG A 241 -50.32 -5.95 14.96
CA ARG A 241 -51.31 -5.95 16.06
C ARG A 241 -52.42 -4.94 15.80
N ASP A 242 -52.09 -3.72 15.40
CA ASP A 242 -53.07 -2.65 15.19
C ASP A 242 -54.01 -2.95 14.01
N LYS A 243 -53.49 -3.52 12.91
CA LYS A 243 -54.31 -4.00 11.79
C LYS A 243 -55.27 -5.11 12.20
N LYS A 244 -54.77 -6.15 12.89
CA LYS A 244 -55.62 -7.24 13.39
C LYS A 244 -56.69 -6.73 14.35
N LYS A 245 -56.31 -5.80 15.24
CA LYS A 245 -57.20 -5.16 16.20
C LYS A 245 -58.30 -4.35 15.49
N GLN A 246 -57.96 -3.59 14.45
CA GLN A 246 -58.93 -2.79 13.70
C GLN A 246 -60.04 -3.66 13.09
N VAL A 247 -59.69 -4.79 12.45
CA VAL A 247 -60.67 -5.73 11.87
C VAL A 247 -61.64 -6.25 12.93
N LEU A 248 -61.12 -6.60 14.10
CA LEU A 248 -61.92 -7.10 15.22
C LEU A 248 -62.82 -6.00 15.82
N GLU A 249 -62.32 -4.77 15.97
CA GLU A 249 -63.12 -3.64 16.46
C GLU A 249 -64.23 -3.24 15.48
N GLU A 250 -63.99 -3.31 14.17
CA GLU A 250 -65.02 -3.09 13.14
C GLU A 250 -66.07 -4.20 13.17
N GLN A 251 -65.66 -5.47 13.31
CA GLN A 251 -66.60 -6.58 13.46
C GLN A 251 -67.46 -6.42 14.72
N LEU A 252 -66.86 -6.02 15.85
CA LEU A 252 -67.60 -5.76 17.09
C LEU A 252 -68.65 -4.65 16.93
N LYS A 253 -68.31 -3.57 16.21
CA LYS A 253 -69.28 -2.49 15.90
C LYS A 253 -70.44 -3.01 15.06
N LEU A 254 -70.18 -3.84 14.04
CA LEU A 254 -71.23 -4.45 13.21
C LEU A 254 -72.13 -5.38 14.02
N ILE A 255 -71.55 -6.24 14.86
CA ILE A 255 -72.32 -7.14 15.74
C ILE A 255 -73.19 -6.31 16.71
N ALA A 256 -72.64 -5.25 17.29
CA ALA A 256 -73.39 -4.36 18.19
C ALA A 256 -74.57 -3.67 17.47
N ALA A 257 -74.38 -3.24 16.22
CA ALA A 257 -75.43 -2.61 15.42
C ALA A 257 -76.56 -3.59 15.04
N GLU A 258 -76.22 -4.80 14.58
CA GLU A 258 -77.22 -5.83 14.26
C GLU A 258 -77.94 -6.31 15.52
N LYS A 259 -77.22 -6.46 16.63
CA LYS A 259 -77.84 -6.78 17.93
C LYS A 259 -78.86 -5.71 18.32
N ALA A 260 -78.50 -4.43 18.26
CA ALA A 260 -79.41 -3.33 18.61
C ALA A 260 -80.66 -3.29 17.71
N LYS A 261 -80.51 -3.63 16.43
CA LYS A 261 -81.64 -3.73 15.49
C LYS A 261 -82.57 -4.88 15.85
N VAL A 262 -82.03 -6.05 16.17
CA VAL A 262 -82.83 -7.21 16.63
C VAL A 262 -83.50 -6.90 17.97
N ASP A 263 -82.79 -6.28 18.91
CA ASP A 263 -83.36 -5.84 20.21
C ASP A 263 -84.54 -4.88 19.98
N GLY A 264 -84.41 -3.91 19.08
CA GLY A 264 -85.50 -2.99 18.73
C GLY A 264 -86.68 -3.63 17.98
N GLU A 265 -86.45 -4.70 17.20
CA GLU A 265 -87.52 -5.47 16.56
C GLU A 265 -88.27 -6.37 17.57
N CYS A 266 -87.56 -6.83 18.61
CA CYS A 266 -88.10 -7.55 19.77
C CYS A 266 -88.92 -6.65 20.69
N ASP A 267 -88.57 -5.37 20.80
CA ASP A 267 -89.36 -4.38 21.52
C ASP A 267 -90.73 -4.16 20.83
N GLY A 268 -91.80 -4.59 21.52
CA GLY A 268 -93.18 -4.51 21.02
C GLY A 268 -93.74 -5.80 20.45
N LEU A 269 -92.93 -6.86 20.29
CA LEU A 269 -93.41 -8.20 19.89
C LEU A 269 -94.29 -8.86 20.95
N GLN A 270 -94.16 -8.50 22.23
CA GLN A 270 -95.00 -8.99 23.33
C GLN A 270 -96.49 -8.63 23.21
N TYR A 271 -96.84 -7.66 22.37
CA TYR A 271 -98.21 -7.14 22.24
C TYR A 271 -98.88 -7.48 20.89
N GLN A 272 -98.26 -8.34 20.05
CA GLN A 272 -98.88 -8.77 18.79
C GLN A 272 -99.91 -9.89 18.98
N VAL A 273 -101.10 -9.70 18.42
CA VAL A 273 -102.24 -10.65 18.53
C VAL A 273 -102.52 -11.37 17.20
N GLU A 274 -101.97 -10.89 16.08
CA GLU A 274 -102.20 -11.48 14.74
C GLU A 274 -101.20 -12.59 14.40
N VAL A 275 -101.69 -13.83 14.34
CA VAL A 275 -100.90 -15.04 14.04
C VAL A 275 -100.09 -14.91 12.73
N ARG A 276 -100.68 -14.32 11.68
CA ARG A 276 -100.02 -14.16 10.38
C ARG A 276 -98.77 -13.27 10.45
N ASN A 277 -98.85 -12.18 11.22
CA ASN A 277 -97.71 -11.27 11.41
C ASN A 277 -96.62 -11.91 12.26
N ILE A 278 -97.00 -12.72 13.26
CA ILE A 278 -96.06 -13.49 14.09
C ILE A 278 -95.29 -14.50 13.20
N THR A 279 -95.99 -15.27 12.37
CA THR A 279 -95.33 -16.24 11.48
C THR A 279 -94.39 -15.57 10.47
N GLN A 280 -94.81 -14.45 9.87
CA GLN A 280 -93.96 -13.69 8.94
C GLN A 280 -92.69 -13.13 9.63
N LYS A 281 -92.82 -12.65 10.87
CA LYS A 281 -91.68 -12.19 11.67
C LYS A 281 -90.76 -13.33 12.10
N ILE A 282 -91.31 -14.49 12.46
CA ILE A 282 -90.51 -15.70 12.75
C ILE A 282 -89.69 -16.09 11.52
N SER A 283 -90.29 -16.18 10.34
CA SER A 283 -89.57 -16.48 9.10
C SER A 283 -88.45 -15.46 8.83
N SER A 284 -88.72 -14.16 9.03
CA SER A 284 -87.70 -13.11 8.87
C SER A 284 -86.56 -13.20 9.89
N LEU A 285 -86.85 -13.53 11.16
CA LEU A 285 -85.84 -13.74 12.20
C LEU A 285 -85.01 -15.01 11.95
N THR A 286 -85.63 -16.08 11.45
CA THR A 286 -84.94 -17.32 11.07
C THR A 286 -83.98 -17.08 9.90
N GLU A 287 -84.37 -16.33 8.88
CA GLU A 287 -83.45 -15.94 7.79
C GLU A 287 -82.30 -15.05 8.30
N LYS A 288 -82.56 -14.17 9.28
CA LYS A 288 -81.51 -13.35 9.91
C LYS A 288 -80.59 -14.19 10.81
N LEU A 289 -81.08 -15.21 11.49
CA LEU A 289 -80.27 -16.11 12.32
C LEU A 289 -79.17 -16.80 11.49
N ASP A 290 -79.49 -17.22 10.27
CA ASP A 290 -78.50 -17.79 9.34
C ASP A 290 -77.44 -16.75 8.92
N SER A 291 -77.83 -15.48 8.77
CA SER A 291 -76.88 -14.39 8.50
C SER A 291 -75.99 -14.04 9.70
N VAL A 292 -76.50 -14.12 10.93
CA VAL A 292 -75.75 -13.85 12.17
C VAL A 292 -74.78 -14.99 12.51
N ALA A 293 -75.08 -16.22 12.12
CA ALA A 293 -74.17 -17.36 12.27
C ALA A 293 -72.81 -17.09 11.61
N THR A 294 -72.77 -16.36 10.50
CA THR A 294 -71.52 -15.96 9.81
C THR A 294 -70.74 -14.86 10.54
N LEU A 295 -71.37 -14.12 11.46
CA LEU A 295 -70.73 -13.08 12.27
C LEU A 295 -70.14 -13.63 13.58
N ALA A 296 -70.47 -14.88 13.95
CA ALA A 296 -70.01 -15.51 15.17
C ALA A 296 -68.52 -15.91 15.12
N GLU A 297 -67.98 -16.19 13.94
CA GLU A 297 -66.54 -16.46 13.78
C GLU A 297 -65.75 -15.14 13.68
N PRO A 298 -64.66 -14.96 14.47
CA PRO A 298 -63.80 -13.80 14.34
C PRO A 298 -63.21 -13.71 12.94
N ARG A 299 -63.33 -12.56 12.28
CA ARG A 299 -62.77 -12.29 10.96
C ARG A 299 -61.25 -12.28 10.94
N GLU A 300 -60.62 -12.28 12.11
CA GLU A 300 -59.17 -12.28 12.30
C GLU A 300 -58.79 -13.00 13.60
N ASN A 301 -57.58 -13.55 13.68
CA ASN A 301 -57.10 -14.30 14.84
C ASN A 301 -56.00 -13.55 15.64
N SER A 302 -55.75 -14.01 16.87
CA SER A 302 -54.76 -13.44 17.78
C SER A 302 -53.32 -13.93 17.54
N PHE A 303 -53.06 -14.70 16.47
CA PHE A 303 -51.74 -15.27 16.23
C PHE A 303 -50.76 -14.18 15.78
N LEU A 304 -49.67 -14.04 16.55
CA LEU A 304 -48.56 -13.14 16.26
C LEU A 304 -47.27 -13.80 16.77
N THR A 305 -46.35 -14.10 15.87
CA THR A 305 -45.04 -14.68 16.20
C THR A 305 -43.93 -13.84 15.57
N CYS A 306 -42.78 -13.80 16.24
CA CYS A 306 -41.53 -13.30 15.65
C CYS A 306 -40.60 -14.49 15.52
N ASP A 307 -40.48 -15.00 14.30
CA ASP A 307 -39.67 -16.19 14.05
C ASP A 307 -38.19 -15.81 13.97
N PHE A 308 -37.48 -16.06 15.06
CA PHE A 308 -36.02 -16.00 15.11
C PHE A 308 -35.47 -17.42 14.92
N GLN A 309 -35.64 -17.99 13.71
CA GLN A 309 -35.22 -19.35 13.30
C GLN A 309 -34.61 -20.21 14.43
N SER A 310 -35.48 -20.89 15.17
CA SER A 310 -35.12 -21.86 16.20
C SER A 310 -34.93 -23.23 15.55
N GLY A 311 -33.68 -23.67 15.39
CA GLY A 311 -33.36 -25.03 14.97
C GLY A 311 -31.97 -25.17 14.36
N GLN A 312 -30.93 -25.20 15.21
CA GLN A 312 -29.55 -25.59 14.90
C GLN A 312 -28.85 -24.82 13.76
N SER A 313 -27.88 -23.95 14.13
CA SER A 313 -27.08 -23.05 13.27
C SER A 313 -27.76 -21.75 12.83
N GLY A 314 -28.32 -21.02 13.82
CA GLY A 314 -29.01 -19.76 13.60
C GLY A 314 -28.11 -18.57 13.25
N ALA A 315 -28.75 -17.48 12.81
CA ALA A 315 -28.12 -16.19 12.52
C ALA A 315 -27.27 -15.66 13.68
N VAL A 316 -27.59 -16.01 14.93
CA VAL A 316 -26.79 -15.66 16.12
C VAL A 316 -25.42 -16.35 16.10
N GLU A 317 -25.34 -17.61 15.68
CA GLU A 317 -24.07 -18.33 15.56
C GLU A 317 -23.23 -17.75 14.41
N VAL A 318 -23.89 -17.30 13.33
CA VAL A 318 -23.24 -16.59 12.22
C VAL A 318 -22.71 -15.23 12.68
N VAL A 319 -23.48 -14.47 13.45
CA VAL A 319 -23.03 -13.21 14.05
C VAL A 319 -21.88 -13.45 15.02
N LYS A 320 -21.94 -14.50 15.84
CA LYS A 320 -20.85 -14.89 16.74
C LYS A 320 -19.56 -15.21 15.98
N LYS A 321 -19.64 -16.07 14.95
CA LYS A 321 -18.51 -16.38 14.07
C LYS A 321 -17.97 -15.12 13.37
N ALA A 322 -18.87 -14.24 12.92
CA ALA A 322 -18.48 -12.99 12.30
C ALA A 322 -17.71 -12.11 13.30
N LEU A 323 -18.19 -11.97 14.54
CA LEU A 323 -17.53 -11.23 15.62
C LEU A 323 -16.16 -11.84 15.99
N ASP A 324 -16.03 -13.17 16.03
CA ASP A 324 -14.75 -13.84 16.29
C ASP A 324 -13.68 -13.52 15.23
N THR A 325 -14.11 -13.22 14.00
CA THR A 325 -13.23 -12.78 12.90
C THR A 325 -13.16 -11.25 12.74
N PHE A 326 -13.95 -10.50 13.52
CA PHE A 326 -14.15 -9.07 13.29
C PHE A 326 -13.08 -8.23 13.96
N GLY A 327 -12.20 -7.65 13.13
CA GLY A 327 -11.09 -6.83 13.59
C GLY A 327 -9.91 -7.67 14.02
N LYS A 328 -8.72 -7.30 13.55
CA LYS A 328 -7.46 -7.90 13.96
C LYS A 328 -6.44 -6.79 14.12
N VAL A 329 -5.79 -6.73 15.28
CA VAL A 329 -4.63 -5.86 15.46
C VAL A 329 -3.48 -6.49 14.67
N ARG A 330 -2.98 -5.78 13.67
CA ARG A 330 -1.82 -6.18 12.90
C ARG A 330 -0.65 -5.29 13.31
N THR A 331 0.50 -5.90 13.54
CA THR A 331 1.76 -5.20 13.75
C THR A 331 2.72 -5.61 12.65
N SER A 332 3.59 -4.69 12.26
CA SER A 332 4.58 -4.96 11.23
C SER A 332 5.97 -4.58 11.71
N THR A 333 6.92 -5.40 11.31
CA THR A 333 8.36 -5.18 11.54
C THR A 333 9.08 -4.94 10.22
N THR A 334 8.33 -4.61 9.16
CA THR A 334 8.88 -4.34 7.83
C THR A 334 9.85 -3.16 7.90
N PHE A 335 11.03 -3.35 7.30
CA PHE A 335 12.11 -2.38 7.29
C PHE A 335 12.32 -1.84 5.87
N PRO A 336 11.81 -0.63 5.55
CA PRO A 336 11.71 -0.15 4.17
C PRO A 336 13.03 -0.14 3.40
N SER A 337 14.13 0.27 4.04
CA SER A 337 15.44 0.40 3.39
C SER A 337 16.11 -0.93 2.98
N LEU A 338 15.54 -2.08 3.36
CA LEU A 338 15.96 -3.39 2.86
C LEU A 338 14.95 -4.02 1.90
N CYS A 339 13.77 -3.41 1.74
CA CYS A 339 12.76 -3.87 0.79
C CYS A 339 13.23 -3.59 -0.64
N SER A 340 12.83 -4.45 -1.57
CA SER A 340 13.15 -4.36 -2.99
C SER A 340 11.88 -4.44 -3.83
N ALA A 341 11.91 -3.86 -5.02
CA ALA A 341 10.81 -4.01 -5.95
C ALA A 341 11.32 -4.13 -7.38
N GLU A 342 10.57 -4.88 -8.18
CA GLU A 342 10.89 -5.18 -9.55
C GLU A 342 9.67 -4.90 -10.42
N VAL A 343 9.89 -4.34 -11.61
CA VAL A 343 8.81 -4.17 -12.58
C VAL A 343 8.53 -5.51 -13.23
N ASP A 344 7.28 -5.97 -13.16
CA ASP A 344 6.89 -7.24 -13.74
C ASP A 344 6.98 -7.12 -15.25
N THR A 345 8.00 -7.74 -15.82
CA THR A 345 8.11 -7.87 -17.26
C THR A 345 7.35 -9.12 -17.70
N VAL A 346 6.79 -9.05 -18.90
CA VAL A 346 6.24 -10.25 -19.52
C VAL A 346 7.41 -11.19 -19.79
N ALA A 347 7.42 -12.36 -19.12
CA ALA A 347 8.51 -13.34 -19.07
C ALA A 347 9.07 -13.85 -20.42
N SER A 348 8.53 -13.38 -21.54
CA SER A 348 8.93 -13.76 -22.91
C SER A 348 9.39 -12.59 -23.78
N SER A 349 9.09 -11.33 -23.42
CA SER A 349 9.56 -10.14 -24.17
C SER A 349 10.42 -9.19 -23.33
N GLY A 350 10.36 -9.26 -22.00
CA GLY A 350 11.09 -8.33 -21.13
C GLY A 350 10.55 -6.89 -21.15
N ASP A 351 9.58 -6.58 -22.01
CA ASP A 351 9.14 -5.22 -22.30
C ASP A 351 7.88 -4.83 -21.52
N VAL A 352 7.88 -3.60 -21.00
CA VAL A 352 6.68 -2.92 -20.52
C VAL A 352 6.07 -2.19 -21.70
N VAL A 353 4.80 -2.44 -22.03
CA VAL A 353 4.18 -1.91 -23.27
C VAL A 353 3.22 -0.78 -22.97
N ALA A 354 3.30 0.29 -23.75
CA ALA A 354 2.38 1.42 -23.66
C ALA A 354 0.91 0.99 -23.85
N LYS A 355 0.00 1.67 -23.16
CA LYS A 355 -1.46 1.49 -23.16
C LYS A 355 -1.95 0.16 -22.55
N LEU A 356 -1.06 -0.81 -22.29
CA LEU A 356 -1.39 -2.04 -21.57
C LEU A 356 -1.33 -1.83 -20.05
N LYS A 357 -2.09 -2.65 -19.31
CA LYS A 357 -2.01 -2.66 -17.84
C LYS A 357 -0.76 -3.46 -17.46
N CYS A 358 0.16 -2.81 -16.75
CA CYS A 358 1.43 -3.36 -16.32
C CYS A 358 1.50 -3.36 -14.79
N SER A 359 2.45 -4.11 -14.22
CA SER A 359 2.63 -4.17 -12.77
C SER A 359 4.10 -4.11 -12.36
N ALA A 360 4.32 -3.78 -11.09
CA ALA A 360 5.56 -3.99 -10.38
C ALA A 360 5.25 -4.73 -9.06
N THR A 361 6.16 -5.60 -8.64
CA THR A 361 6.05 -6.37 -7.40
C THR A 361 7.02 -5.83 -6.37
N LEU A 362 6.50 -5.38 -5.24
CA LEU A 362 7.25 -5.00 -4.05
C LEU A 362 7.37 -6.19 -3.10
N SER A 363 8.59 -6.55 -2.73
CA SER A 363 8.90 -7.56 -1.73
C SER A 363 9.32 -6.90 -0.42
N THR A 364 8.59 -7.18 0.67
CA THR A 364 8.92 -6.60 1.98
C THR A 364 9.71 -7.55 2.86
N VAL A 365 10.63 -6.99 3.64
CA VAL A 365 11.52 -7.72 4.54
C VAL A 365 11.60 -7.04 5.91
N ASP A 366 11.96 -7.79 6.94
CA ASP A 366 12.27 -7.24 8.26
C ASP A 366 13.70 -6.67 8.34
N TYR A 367 14.06 -6.15 9.52
CA TYR A 367 15.40 -5.61 9.79
C TYR A 367 16.54 -6.63 9.60
N HIS A 368 16.26 -7.93 9.73
CA HIS A 368 17.22 -9.00 9.50
C HIS A 368 17.27 -9.46 8.03
N GLY A 369 16.48 -8.84 7.15
CA GLY A 369 16.37 -9.20 5.74
C GLY A 369 15.51 -10.44 5.48
N LYS A 370 14.75 -10.91 6.48
CA LYS A 370 13.82 -12.03 6.30
C LYS A 370 12.54 -11.54 5.64
N ALA A 371 12.10 -12.24 4.60
CA ALA A 371 10.84 -11.97 3.92
C ALA A 371 9.67 -11.97 4.93
N ARG A 372 8.80 -10.98 4.80
CA ARG A 372 7.54 -10.93 5.52
C ARG A 372 6.63 -12.03 4.99
N THR A 373 5.71 -12.51 5.83
CA THR A 373 4.76 -13.59 5.51
C THR A 373 3.31 -13.15 5.67
N SER A 374 3.09 -11.85 5.79
CA SER A 374 1.78 -11.23 6.00
C SER A 374 1.82 -9.81 5.45
N GLY A 375 0.72 -9.37 4.86
CA GLY A 375 0.55 -8.00 4.39
C GLY A 375 0.05 -7.05 5.48
N GLY A 376 -0.50 -5.92 5.02
CA GLY A 376 -1.10 -4.86 5.82
C GLY A 376 -0.21 -3.64 6.03
N ASP A 377 0.95 -3.56 5.38
CA ASP A 377 1.82 -2.40 5.45
C ASP A 377 1.25 -1.24 4.60
N PRO A 378 1.36 0.01 5.07
CA PRO A 378 0.99 1.18 4.29
C PRO A 378 2.05 1.44 3.22
N VAL A 379 1.76 0.97 2.01
CA VAL A 379 2.60 1.16 0.81
C VAL A 379 2.05 2.32 -0.03
N SER A 380 2.94 3.16 -0.53
CA SER A 380 2.63 4.20 -1.52
C SER A 380 3.53 4.09 -2.75
N ALA A 381 2.99 4.46 -3.91
CA ALA A 381 3.65 4.35 -5.20
C ALA A 381 3.45 5.61 -6.05
N GLU A 382 4.54 6.29 -6.39
CA GLU A 382 4.53 7.42 -7.32
C GLU A 382 5.19 7.00 -8.64
N LEU A 383 4.44 7.02 -9.73
CA LEU A 383 4.95 6.75 -11.07
C LEU A 383 5.07 8.06 -11.86
N ARG A 384 6.26 8.35 -12.38
CA ARG A 384 6.56 9.59 -13.12
C ARG A 384 7.07 9.31 -14.52
N THR A 385 6.67 10.15 -15.47
CA THR A 385 7.27 10.21 -16.81
C THR A 385 8.62 10.92 -16.77
N SER A 386 9.40 10.84 -17.86
CA SER A 386 10.60 11.67 -18.07
C SER A 386 10.32 13.18 -18.04
N SER A 387 9.09 13.61 -18.33
CA SER A 387 8.65 15.01 -18.20
C SER A 387 8.23 15.40 -16.77
N GLY A 388 8.24 14.46 -15.82
CA GLY A 388 7.87 14.68 -14.42
C GLY A 388 6.37 14.57 -14.13
N GLN A 389 5.54 14.21 -15.12
CA GLN A 389 4.11 14.03 -14.94
C GLN A 389 3.83 12.79 -14.07
N LEU A 390 2.98 12.96 -13.04
CA LEU A 390 2.53 11.87 -12.17
C LEU A 390 1.42 11.06 -12.85
N LEU A 391 1.52 9.74 -12.76
CA LEU A 391 0.55 8.79 -13.26
C LEU A 391 -0.19 8.07 -12.12
N GLU A 392 -1.41 7.65 -12.41
CA GLU A 392 -2.24 6.89 -11.48
C GLU A 392 -1.69 5.47 -11.31
N THR A 393 -1.65 5.02 -10.06
CA THR A 393 -1.19 3.70 -9.64
C THR A 393 -2.26 3.06 -8.73
N GLU A 394 -2.39 1.74 -8.82
CA GLU A 394 -3.30 0.94 -7.99
C GLU A 394 -2.46 -0.09 -7.23
N ILE A 395 -2.57 -0.13 -5.90
CA ILE A 395 -1.79 -1.04 -5.06
C ILE A 395 -2.69 -2.14 -4.53
N GLN A 396 -2.25 -3.38 -4.70
CA GLN A 396 -2.91 -4.58 -4.20
C GLN A 396 -1.98 -5.29 -3.21
N ASP A 397 -2.46 -5.46 -1.99
CA ASP A 397 -1.81 -6.30 -0.98
C ASP A 397 -2.18 -7.77 -1.23
N LEU A 398 -1.16 -8.65 -1.35
CA LEU A 398 -1.35 -10.08 -1.56
C LEU A 398 -1.44 -10.87 -0.23
N ASP A 399 -1.37 -10.17 0.91
CA ASP A 399 -1.36 -10.68 2.29
C ASP A 399 -0.30 -11.76 2.57
N ASP A 400 0.74 -11.84 1.74
CA ASP A 400 1.87 -12.75 1.87
C ASP A 400 3.20 -12.03 2.17
N GLY A 401 3.17 -10.70 2.31
CA GLY A 401 4.36 -9.86 2.45
C GLY A 401 4.81 -9.21 1.14
N THR A 402 4.11 -9.47 0.03
CA THR A 402 4.34 -8.81 -1.26
C THR A 402 3.15 -7.95 -1.67
N TYR A 403 3.45 -6.90 -2.45
CA TYR A 403 2.45 -5.93 -2.92
C TYR A 403 2.58 -5.74 -4.42
N LYS A 404 1.46 -5.74 -5.12
CA LYS A 404 1.40 -5.57 -6.57
C LYS A 404 0.94 -4.15 -6.91
N VAL A 405 1.78 -3.42 -7.63
CA VAL A 405 1.53 -2.04 -8.04
C VAL A 405 1.17 -2.03 -9.52
N TRP A 406 -0.09 -1.78 -9.83
CA TRP A 406 -0.62 -1.73 -11.19
C TRP A 406 -0.59 -0.30 -11.75
N PHE A 407 -0.24 -0.17 -13.02
CA PHE A 407 -0.24 1.10 -13.75
C PHE A 407 -0.45 0.89 -15.26
N ARG A 408 -0.76 1.97 -15.98
CA ARG A 408 -0.91 1.95 -17.45
C ARG A 408 -0.14 3.11 -18.08
N PRO A 409 1.05 2.87 -18.66
CA PRO A 409 1.82 3.92 -19.32
C PRO A 409 1.08 4.45 -20.56
N PRO A 410 0.90 5.76 -20.77
CA PRO A 410 0.15 6.28 -21.91
C PRO A 410 0.91 6.22 -23.24
N ALA A 411 2.24 6.31 -23.21
CA ALA A 411 3.12 6.35 -24.37
C ALA A 411 4.47 5.66 -24.08
N ALA A 412 5.19 5.33 -25.15
CA ALA A 412 6.56 4.82 -25.03
C ALA A 412 7.51 5.89 -24.46
N GLY A 413 8.54 5.44 -23.75
CA GLY A 413 9.54 6.30 -23.11
C GLY A 413 10.01 5.77 -21.77
N THR A 414 10.83 6.56 -21.07
CA THR A 414 11.38 6.21 -19.76
C THR A 414 10.48 6.68 -18.62
N TYR A 415 10.31 5.82 -17.63
CA TYR A 415 9.51 6.06 -16.44
C TYR A 415 10.31 5.78 -15.18
N THR A 416 9.96 6.47 -14.10
CA THR A 416 10.53 6.28 -12.77
C THR A 416 9.41 5.92 -11.80
N LEU A 417 9.53 4.77 -11.14
CA LEU A 417 8.65 4.33 -10.06
C LEU A 417 9.35 4.51 -8.71
N ASN A 418 8.70 5.26 -7.83
CA ASN A 418 9.14 5.49 -6.46
C ASN A 418 8.18 4.77 -5.51
N LEU A 419 8.70 3.87 -4.69
CA LEU A 419 7.92 3.14 -3.70
C LEU A 419 8.34 3.52 -2.29
N SER A 420 7.35 3.65 -1.40
CA SER A 420 7.58 3.89 0.02
C SER A 420 6.72 2.96 0.87
N VAL A 421 7.26 2.55 2.01
CA VAL A 421 6.55 1.76 3.03
C VAL A 421 6.63 2.53 4.34
N PHE A 422 5.50 2.78 5.01
CA PHE A 422 5.41 3.72 6.15
C PHE A 422 5.95 5.12 5.82
N GLN A 423 5.65 5.63 4.62
CA GLN A 423 6.13 6.92 4.11
C GLN A 423 7.67 7.06 4.05
N ARG A 424 8.40 5.95 4.15
CA ARG A 424 9.86 5.89 4.00
C ARG A 424 10.19 5.20 2.68
N PRO A 425 11.12 5.74 1.88
CA PRO A 425 11.50 5.13 0.61
C PRO A 425 12.14 3.77 0.85
N ILE A 426 11.90 2.85 -0.09
CA ILE A 426 12.59 1.56 -0.09
C ILE A 426 14.06 1.72 -0.48
N LYS A 427 14.83 0.62 -0.43
CA LYS A 427 16.25 0.59 -0.83
C LYS A 427 16.47 1.24 -2.20
N ASP A 428 15.68 0.79 -3.18
CA ASP A 428 15.74 1.25 -4.56
C ASP A 428 14.77 2.42 -4.76
N LYS A 429 15.20 3.60 -4.29
CA LYS A 429 14.36 4.80 -4.26
C LYS A 429 13.76 5.18 -5.62
N ASN A 430 14.50 4.94 -6.72
CA ASN A 430 14.12 5.29 -8.09
C ASN A 430 14.26 4.06 -9.00
N ILE A 431 13.16 3.38 -9.29
CA ILE A 431 13.13 2.24 -10.22
C ILE A 431 12.86 2.79 -11.61
N ASN A 432 13.90 2.87 -12.44
CA ASN A 432 13.79 3.35 -13.82
C ASN A 432 13.57 2.17 -14.78
N PHE A 433 12.59 2.30 -15.67
CA PHE A 433 12.30 1.31 -16.70
C PHE A 433 11.86 1.96 -18.01
N GLU A 434 12.06 1.25 -19.11
CA GLU A 434 11.63 1.69 -20.44
C GLU A 434 10.31 1.04 -20.83
N VAL A 435 9.46 1.85 -21.47
CA VAL A 435 8.18 1.43 -22.02
C VAL A 435 8.27 1.49 -23.54
N THR A 436 7.91 0.38 -24.19
CA THR A 436 7.92 0.25 -25.65
C THR A 436 6.53 0.52 -26.23
N GLU A 437 6.47 0.95 -27.48
CA GLU A 437 5.21 1.04 -28.23
C GLU A 437 4.83 -0.32 -28.84
N HIS A 438 5.82 -1.20 -29.02
CA HIS A 438 5.68 -2.47 -29.73
C HIS A 438 5.50 -3.63 -28.76
N ASN A 439 4.37 -4.33 -28.87
CA ASN A 439 4.17 -5.61 -28.20
C ASN A 439 4.73 -6.72 -29.10
N SER A 440 5.96 -7.15 -28.83
CA SER A 440 6.61 -8.23 -29.57
C SER A 440 5.90 -9.57 -29.32
N PRO A 441 5.64 -10.39 -30.37
CA PRO A 441 5.00 -11.69 -30.18
C PRO A 441 5.90 -12.59 -29.32
N ARG A 442 5.29 -13.38 -28.43
CA ARG A 442 6.01 -14.33 -27.57
C ARG A 442 6.58 -15.53 -28.34
N GLY A 443 6.04 -15.80 -29.53
CA GLY A 443 6.48 -16.88 -30.40
C GLY A 443 5.76 -16.80 -31.75
N GLU A 444 6.40 -17.32 -32.77
CA GLU A 444 5.83 -17.50 -34.11
C GLU A 444 5.86 -19.00 -34.43
N HIS A 445 4.73 -19.56 -34.87
CA HIS A 445 4.64 -20.99 -35.15
C HIS A 445 3.92 -21.24 -36.47
N GLY A 446 4.55 -22.06 -37.30
CA GLY A 446 3.96 -22.58 -38.52
C GLY A 446 4.54 -22.02 -39.80
N CYS A 447 4.27 -22.72 -40.90
CA CYS A 447 4.56 -22.25 -42.25
C CYS A 447 3.47 -22.76 -43.21
N ARG A 448 3.46 -22.27 -44.45
CA ARG A 448 2.44 -22.67 -45.43
C ARG A 448 2.62 -24.13 -45.84
N GLY A 449 1.57 -24.94 -45.71
CA GLY A 449 1.55 -26.33 -46.18
C GLY A 449 0.47 -27.20 -45.50
N SER A 450 0.63 -28.52 -45.58
CA SER A 450 -0.35 -29.52 -45.11
C SER A 450 0.21 -30.49 -44.07
N GLY A 451 1.51 -30.43 -43.78
CA GLY A 451 2.19 -31.23 -42.76
C GLY A 451 1.80 -30.88 -41.32
N LYS A 452 2.43 -31.56 -40.35
CA LYS A 452 2.15 -31.43 -38.90
C LYS A 452 2.44 -30.01 -38.39
N GLY A 453 3.57 -29.42 -38.79
CA GLY A 453 3.95 -28.04 -38.45
C GLY A 453 3.41 -26.99 -39.41
N GLU A 454 2.58 -27.36 -40.39
CA GLU A 454 2.20 -26.47 -41.49
C GLU A 454 0.70 -26.13 -41.46
N PHE A 455 0.34 -24.96 -41.97
CA PHE A 455 -1.04 -24.49 -42.08
C PHE A 455 -1.37 -24.11 -43.52
N LEU A 456 -2.62 -24.31 -43.92
CA LEU A 456 -3.14 -23.88 -45.20
C LEU A 456 -4.42 -23.08 -44.97
N GLN A 457 -4.34 -21.76 -45.06
CA GLN A 457 -5.45 -20.85 -44.80
C GLN A 457 -6.12 -21.11 -43.43
N PRO A 458 -5.37 -21.00 -42.31
CA PRO A 458 -6.00 -20.99 -41.00
C PRO A 458 -6.86 -19.75 -40.85
N VAL A 459 -8.10 -19.90 -40.34
CA VAL A 459 -9.08 -18.80 -40.31
C VAL A 459 -9.40 -18.34 -38.89
N SER A 460 -9.49 -19.27 -37.94
CA SER A 460 -9.95 -18.96 -36.59
C SER A 460 -9.25 -19.86 -35.56
N VAL A 461 -9.20 -19.41 -34.31
CA VAL A 461 -8.52 -20.08 -33.20
C VAL A 461 -9.37 -19.96 -31.94
N THR A 462 -9.42 -21.04 -31.15
CA THR A 462 -10.01 -21.03 -29.81
C THR A 462 -9.09 -21.77 -28.83
N VAL A 463 -9.18 -21.42 -27.55
CA VAL A 463 -8.31 -21.97 -26.51
C VAL A 463 -9.16 -22.55 -25.39
N ASN A 464 -8.87 -23.80 -25.02
CA ASN A 464 -9.36 -24.40 -23.79
C ASN A 464 -8.23 -24.37 -22.76
N SER A 465 -8.18 -23.31 -21.95
CA SER A 465 -7.15 -23.15 -20.92
C SER A 465 -7.25 -24.18 -19.80
N GLU A 466 -8.44 -24.71 -19.51
CA GLU A 466 -8.63 -25.75 -18.48
C GLU A 466 -8.06 -27.10 -18.91
N ALA A 467 -8.28 -27.47 -20.18
CA ALA A 467 -7.73 -28.69 -20.76
C ALA A 467 -6.29 -28.54 -21.30
N GLY A 468 -5.79 -27.30 -21.41
CA GLY A 468 -4.44 -27.01 -21.89
C GLY A 468 -4.25 -27.13 -23.41
N PHE A 469 -5.30 -26.90 -24.19
CA PHE A 469 -5.28 -27.07 -25.65
C PHE A 469 -5.62 -25.80 -26.41
N VAL A 470 -4.96 -25.61 -27.56
CA VAL A 470 -5.25 -24.60 -28.57
C VAL A 470 -5.80 -25.29 -29.81
N TYR A 471 -6.94 -24.84 -30.32
CA TYR A 471 -7.60 -25.39 -31.50
C TYR A 471 -7.56 -24.36 -32.63
N VAL A 472 -6.85 -24.69 -33.70
CA VAL A 472 -6.73 -23.83 -34.88
C VAL A 472 -7.55 -24.43 -36.00
N LEU A 473 -8.51 -23.67 -36.52
CA LEU A 473 -9.31 -24.04 -37.67
C LEU A 473 -8.48 -23.84 -38.95
N ASP A 474 -7.88 -24.92 -39.44
CA ASP A 474 -7.00 -24.98 -40.61
C ASP A 474 -7.82 -25.27 -41.87
N THR A 475 -8.64 -24.29 -42.26
CA THR A 475 -9.73 -24.45 -43.25
C THR A 475 -9.26 -24.99 -44.59
N GLY A 476 -8.13 -24.54 -45.12
CA GLY A 476 -7.60 -25.03 -46.39
C GLY A 476 -7.21 -26.51 -46.35
N ASN A 477 -6.85 -27.04 -45.19
CA ASN A 477 -6.64 -28.48 -44.95
C ASN A 477 -7.92 -29.20 -44.46
N SER A 478 -9.05 -28.51 -44.30
CA SER A 478 -10.35 -29.07 -43.87
C SER A 478 -10.28 -29.85 -42.56
N ARG A 479 -9.52 -29.31 -41.59
CA ARG A 479 -9.26 -29.93 -40.28
C ARG A 479 -9.20 -28.88 -39.18
N ILE A 480 -9.32 -29.32 -37.94
CA ILE A 480 -8.93 -28.53 -36.77
C ILE A 480 -7.59 -29.09 -36.26
N LYS A 481 -6.59 -28.23 -36.09
CA LYS A 481 -5.30 -28.60 -35.51
C LYS A 481 -5.34 -28.36 -34.00
N VAL A 482 -5.02 -29.41 -33.23
CA VAL A 482 -4.91 -29.37 -31.77
C VAL A 482 -3.45 -29.19 -31.40
N LEU A 483 -3.16 -28.13 -30.66
CA LEU A 483 -1.83 -27.81 -30.14
C LEU A 483 -1.86 -27.74 -28.61
N SER A 484 -0.69 -27.89 -27.98
CA SER A 484 -0.52 -27.53 -26.56
C SER A 484 -0.52 -26.00 -26.38
N LEU A 485 -0.53 -25.54 -25.13
CA LEU A 485 -0.34 -24.11 -24.82
C LEU A 485 1.03 -23.56 -25.27
N ASP A 486 2.02 -24.43 -25.42
CA ASP A 486 3.35 -24.11 -25.96
C ASP A 486 3.39 -24.19 -27.51
N LEU A 487 2.22 -24.32 -28.15
CA LEU A 487 2.04 -24.45 -29.61
C LEU A 487 2.63 -25.73 -30.22
N GLU A 488 2.92 -26.74 -29.40
CA GLU A 488 3.39 -28.04 -29.88
C GLU A 488 2.23 -28.86 -30.48
N PHE A 489 2.49 -29.51 -31.61
CA PHE A 489 1.47 -30.28 -32.31
C PHE A 489 1.06 -31.55 -31.54
N ILE A 490 -0.25 -31.71 -31.31
CA ILE A 490 -0.82 -32.89 -30.64
C ILE A 490 -1.48 -33.82 -31.66
N ARG A 491 -2.53 -33.35 -32.33
CA ARG A 491 -3.27 -34.13 -33.33
C ARG A 491 -4.12 -33.26 -34.25
N HIS A 492 -4.70 -33.88 -35.27
CA HIS A 492 -5.77 -33.29 -36.08
C HIS A 492 -7.13 -33.84 -35.65
N ILE A 493 -8.16 -33.01 -35.77
CA ILE A 493 -9.57 -33.41 -35.76
C ILE A 493 -10.09 -33.25 -37.18
N GLU A 494 -10.64 -34.33 -37.72
CA GLU A 494 -11.31 -34.37 -39.01
C GLU A 494 -12.78 -34.70 -38.79
N ASN A 495 -13.67 -34.03 -39.52
CA ASN A 495 -15.11 -34.20 -39.40
C ASN A 495 -15.77 -33.80 -40.72
N ASP A 496 -16.91 -34.39 -41.04
CA ASP A 496 -17.66 -34.08 -42.26
C ASP A 496 -18.08 -32.60 -42.34
N GLY A 497 -18.37 -31.96 -41.19
CA GLY A 497 -18.67 -30.53 -41.11
C GLY A 497 -17.51 -29.61 -41.50
N LEU A 498 -16.26 -30.12 -41.46
CA LEU A 498 -15.05 -29.38 -41.82
C LEU A 498 -14.70 -29.46 -43.30
N LYS A 499 -15.36 -30.34 -44.05
CA LYS A 499 -15.07 -30.58 -45.47
C LYS A 499 -15.39 -29.37 -46.34
N GLY A 500 -14.74 -29.34 -47.50
CA GLY A 500 -15.00 -28.34 -48.53
C GLY A 500 -14.25 -27.02 -48.33
N ARG A 501 -13.32 -26.92 -47.37
CA ARG A 501 -12.50 -25.72 -47.15
C ARG A 501 -13.35 -24.46 -46.98
N SER A 502 -14.38 -24.55 -46.13
CA SER A 502 -15.41 -23.50 -46.00
C SER A 502 -15.86 -23.22 -44.58
N CYS A 503 -15.13 -23.73 -43.59
CA CYS A 503 -15.34 -23.31 -42.22
C CYS A 503 -14.73 -21.92 -42.00
N THR A 504 -15.48 -21.05 -41.35
CA THR A 504 -15.16 -19.62 -41.20
C THR A 504 -14.96 -19.21 -39.74
N GLY A 505 -15.54 -19.93 -38.79
CA GLY A 505 -15.34 -19.69 -37.36
C GLY A 505 -15.31 -20.98 -36.55
N ILE A 506 -14.64 -20.92 -35.39
CA ILE A 506 -14.62 -21.96 -34.37
C ILE A 506 -14.78 -21.32 -32.98
N ALA A 507 -15.56 -21.95 -32.10
CA ALA A 507 -15.68 -21.55 -30.71
C ALA A 507 -15.77 -22.78 -29.79
N LEU A 508 -15.54 -22.58 -28.50
CA LEU A 508 -15.64 -23.64 -27.48
C LEU A 508 -17.02 -23.56 -26.81
N THR A 509 -17.72 -24.69 -26.74
CA THR A 509 -18.95 -24.86 -25.95
C THR A 509 -18.61 -25.62 -24.65
N ARG A 510 -19.62 -25.90 -23.81
CA ARG A 510 -19.42 -26.75 -22.62
C ARG A 510 -19.25 -28.23 -22.99
N GLN A 511 -19.66 -28.63 -24.19
CA GLN A 511 -19.71 -30.01 -24.65
C GLN A 511 -18.63 -30.32 -25.70
N GLY A 512 -18.17 -29.32 -26.46
CA GLY A 512 -17.15 -29.51 -27.47
C GLY A 512 -16.78 -28.26 -28.27
N LEU A 513 -16.39 -28.47 -29.52
CA LEU A 513 -15.98 -27.41 -30.45
C LEU A 513 -17.08 -27.15 -31.45
N ILE A 514 -17.57 -25.91 -31.53
CA ILE A 514 -18.59 -25.53 -32.50
C ILE A 514 -17.95 -24.80 -33.67
N VAL A 515 -18.26 -25.24 -34.88
CA VAL A 515 -17.77 -24.65 -36.13
C VAL A 515 -18.93 -24.23 -37.02
N VAL A 516 -18.71 -23.19 -37.81
CA VAL A 516 -19.67 -22.75 -38.83
C VAL A 516 -19.07 -22.90 -40.23
N ASN A 517 -19.86 -23.44 -41.16
CA ASN A 517 -19.47 -23.65 -42.54
C ASN A 517 -20.38 -22.82 -43.47
N TRP A 518 -19.80 -21.85 -44.15
CA TRP A 518 -20.57 -20.89 -44.95
C TRP A 518 -21.17 -21.50 -46.21
N ARG A 519 -20.54 -22.53 -46.78
CA ARG A 519 -21.00 -23.17 -48.01
C ARG A 519 -22.17 -24.10 -47.76
N THR A 520 -22.10 -24.92 -46.71
CA THR A 520 -23.19 -25.81 -46.30
C THR A 520 -24.25 -25.08 -45.47
N LYS A 521 -23.96 -23.85 -45.01
CA LYS A 521 -24.81 -23.05 -44.12
C LYS A 521 -25.18 -23.83 -42.85
N SER A 522 -24.24 -24.60 -42.34
CA SER A 522 -24.45 -25.44 -41.16
C SER A 522 -23.52 -25.02 -40.04
N VAL A 523 -24.03 -25.15 -38.82
CA VAL A 523 -23.25 -25.10 -37.60
C VAL A 523 -23.14 -26.54 -37.09
N THR A 524 -21.93 -26.96 -36.76
CA THR A 524 -21.63 -28.33 -36.33
C THR A 524 -20.84 -28.28 -35.04
N GLU A 525 -21.32 -28.99 -34.03
CA GLU A 525 -20.62 -29.20 -32.77
C GLU A 525 -19.90 -30.55 -32.81
N ILE A 526 -18.61 -30.54 -32.50
CA ILE A 526 -17.68 -31.65 -32.66
C ILE A 526 -17.11 -31.98 -31.29
N ASP A 527 -17.11 -33.25 -30.94
CA ASP A 527 -16.44 -33.76 -29.76
C ASP A 527 -14.92 -33.57 -29.93
N PRO A 528 -14.26 -32.81 -29.05
CA PRO A 528 -12.85 -32.51 -29.21
C PRO A 528 -11.99 -33.77 -29.12
N GLU A 529 -12.36 -34.78 -28.34
CA GLU A 529 -11.58 -36.00 -28.11
C GLU A 529 -11.70 -36.98 -29.27
N THR A 530 -12.93 -37.32 -29.67
CA THR A 530 -13.21 -38.34 -30.70
C THR A 530 -13.18 -37.75 -32.11
N GLY A 531 -13.55 -36.48 -32.27
CA GLY A 531 -13.79 -35.84 -33.57
C GLY A 531 -15.18 -36.11 -34.15
N ASP A 532 -16.03 -36.83 -33.43
CA ASP A 532 -17.38 -37.16 -33.87
C ASP A 532 -18.32 -35.95 -33.75
N THR A 533 -19.36 -35.92 -34.58
CA THR A 533 -20.39 -34.88 -34.53
C THR A 533 -21.32 -35.12 -33.34
N ILE A 534 -21.37 -34.16 -32.41
CA ILE A 534 -22.33 -34.15 -31.28
C ILE A 534 -23.69 -33.68 -31.78
N SER A 535 -23.71 -32.52 -32.45
CA SER A 535 -24.93 -31.89 -32.93
C SER A 535 -24.66 -31.10 -34.21
N SER A 536 -25.68 -30.91 -35.04
CA SER A 536 -25.59 -30.02 -36.19
C SER A 536 -26.95 -29.42 -36.51
N PHE A 537 -26.96 -28.15 -36.87
CA PHE A 537 -28.16 -27.43 -37.29
C PHE A 537 -27.85 -26.46 -38.42
N SER A 538 -28.91 -26.03 -39.11
CA SER A 538 -28.86 -25.00 -40.15
C SER A 538 -30.05 -24.07 -39.94
N HIS A 539 -29.92 -22.83 -40.43
CA HIS A 539 -31.00 -21.85 -40.38
C HIS A 539 -31.25 -21.31 -41.79
N ASN A 540 -32.54 -21.22 -42.18
CA ASN A 540 -32.94 -20.79 -43.52
C ASN A 540 -32.54 -19.34 -43.84
N ALA A 541 -32.40 -18.49 -42.81
CA ALA A 541 -31.97 -17.10 -42.99
C ALA A 541 -30.45 -16.95 -43.17
N PHE A 542 -29.66 -18.02 -43.03
CA PHE A 542 -28.22 -17.96 -43.29
C PHE A 542 -27.95 -17.69 -44.78
N GLN A 543 -27.15 -16.67 -45.03
CA GLN A 543 -26.71 -16.27 -46.35
C GLN A 543 -25.21 -16.49 -46.49
N GLU A 544 -24.42 -15.90 -45.61
CA GLU A 544 -22.95 -15.96 -45.61
C GLU A 544 -22.43 -15.84 -44.17
N PRO A 545 -22.47 -16.92 -43.37
CA PRO A 545 -21.96 -16.89 -42.01
C PRO A 545 -20.43 -16.81 -42.00
N VAL A 546 -19.89 -15.77 -41.39
CA VAL A 546 -18.45 -15.43 -41.41
C VAL A 546 -17.72 -15.76 -40.13
N ASP A 547 -18.42 -15.87 -39.00
CA ASP A 547 -17.79 -16.15 -37.72
C ASP A 547 -18.81 -16.71 -36.70
N ILE A 548 -18.30 -17.35 -35.65
CA ILE A 548 -19.11 -17.95 -34.58
C ILE A 548 -18.47 -17.70 -33.21
N ALA A 549 -19.29 -17.38 -32.21
CA ALA A 549 -18.86 -17.23 -30.83
C ALA A 549 -19.87 -17.87 -29.86
N VAL A 550 -19.44 -18.16 -28.65
CA VAL A 550 -20.29 -18.72 -27.59
C VAL A 550 -20.22 -17.82 -26.37
N MET A 551 -21.39 -17.49 -25.81
CA MET A 551 -21.50 -16.72 -24.58
C MET A 551 -21.09 -17.57 -23.37
N PRO A 552 -20.08 -17.17 -22.58
CA PRO A 552 -19.53 -18.01 -21.51
C PRO A 552 -20.54 -18.35 -20.40
N LYS A 553 -21.43 -17.41 -20.01
CA LYS A 553 -22.36 -17.63 -18.89
C LYS A 553 -23.63 -18.36 -19.33
N SER A 554 -24.26 -17.90 -20.40
CA SER A 554 -25.54 -18.43 -20.88
C SER A 554 -25.39 -19.63 -21.82
N GLY A 555 -24.24 -19.81 -22.46
CA GLY A 555 -24.04 -20.84 -23.49
C GLY A 555 -24.80 -20.57 -24.79
N LYS A 556 -25.30 -19.34 -25.00
CA LYS A 556 -25.91 -18.94 -26.27
C LYS A 556 -24.86 -18.92 -27.38
N ILE A 557 -25.26 -19.33 -28.59
CA ILE A 557 -24.40 -19.37 -29.77
C ILE A 557 -24.66 -18.13 -30.62
N LEU A 558 -23.61 -17.45 -31.04
CA LEU A 558 -23.63 -16.26 -31.88
C LEU A 558 -23.10 -16.61 -33.25
N VAL A 559 -23.87 -16.38 -34.31
CA VAL A 559 -23.43 -16.57 -35.70
C VAL A 559 -23.49 -15.23 -36.41
N ALA A 560 -22.33 -14.70 -36.78
CA ALA A 560 -22.24 -13.49 -37.58
C ALA A 560 -22.46 -13.82 -39.06
N ASP A 561 -23.43 -13.16 -39.69
CA ASP A 561 -23.74 -13.35 -41.10
C ASP A 561 -23.58 -12.02 -41.86
N ASN A 562 -22.59 -12.00 -42.75
CA ASN A 562 -22.17 -10.79 -43.44
C ASN A 562 -23.22 -10.33 -44.47
N SER A 563 -23.69 -11.25 -45.31
CA SER A 563 -24.69 -10.96 -46.33
C SER A 563 -26.07 -10.62 -45.73
N ALA A 564 -26.45 -11.25 -44.61
CA ALA A 564 -27.65 -10.87 -43.86
C ALA A 564 -27.47 -9.57 -43.03
N SER A 565 -26.23 -9.10 -42.88
CA SER A 565 -25.86 -7.91 -42.10
C SER A 565 -26.41 -7.94 -40.67
N CYS A 566 -26.31 -9.09 -40.02
CA CYS A 566 -26.78 -9.31 -38.65
C CYS A 566 -25.99 -10.40 -37.93
N VAL A 567 -26.18 -10.47 -36.61
CA VAL A 567 -25.75 -11.59 -35.79
C VAL A 567 -26.97 -12.37 -35.33
N PHE A 568 -27.04 -13.64 -35.66
CA PHE A 568 -28.07 -14.55 -35.17
C PHE A 568 -27.66 -15.11 -33.81
N VAL A 569 -28.58 -15.11 -32.85
CA VAL A 569 -28.38 -15.66 -31.51
C VAL A 569 -29.24 -16.90 -31.37
N PHE A 570 -28.61 -18.01 -31.05
CA PHE A 570 -29.25 -19.29 -30.78
C PHE A 570 -29.03 -19.69 -29.32
N ASP A 571 -29.90 -20.55 -28.78
CA ASP A 571 -29.58 -21.24 -27.54
C ASP A 571 -28.54 -22.36 -27.76
N GLY A 572 -28.10 -22.99 -26.67
CA GLY A 572 -27.12 -24.08 -26.75
C GLY A 572 -27.63 -25.36 -27.42
N GLN A 573 -28.85 -25.39 -27.95
CA GLN A 573 -29.42 -26.50 -28.74
C GLN A 573 -29.67 -26.10 -30.20
N GLY A 574 -29.24 -24.89 -30.62
CA GLY A 574 -29.41 -24.40 -31.98
C GLY A 574 -30.80 -23.84 -32.30
N ARG A 575 -31.64 -23.55 -31.28
CA ARG A 575 -32.94 -22.90 -31.49
C ARG A 575 -32.75 -21.38 -31.59
N PRO A 576 -33.30 -20.70 -32.62
CA PRO A 576 -33.13 -19.26 -32.80
C PRO A 576 -33.84 -18.50 -31.67
N LEU A 577 -33.14 -17.53 -31.07
CA LEU A 577 -33.66 -16.69 -30.00
C LEU A 577 -33.95 -15.27 -30.49
N LEU A 578 -32.93 -14.60 -31.04
CA LEU A 578 -33.04 -13.23 -31.52
C LEU A 578 -32.02 -12.93 -32.62
N GLN A 579 -32.23 -11.81 -33.30
CA GLN A 579 -31.32 -11.29 -34.31
C GLN A 579 -30.87 -9.89 -33.89
N VAL A 580 -29.55 -9.67 -33.90
CA VAL A 580 -28.96 -8.37 -33.57
C VAL A 580 -28.54 -7.67 -34.85
N GLY A 581 -28.97 -6.42 -34.98
CA GLY A 581 -28.61 -5.52 -36.07
C GLY A 581 -29.28 -5.81 -37.41
N LYS A 582 -29.02 -4.89 -38.34
CA LYS A 582 -29.56 -4.87 -39.71
C LYS A 582 -28.61 -4.08 -40.61
N LYS A 583 -28.80 -4.17 -41.92
CA LYS A 583 -28.01 -3.43 -42.90
C LYS A 583 -28.03 -1.91 -42.66
N GLY A 584 -26.85 -1.29 -42.61
CA GLY A 584 -26.67 0.18 -42.61
C GLY A 584 -25.49 0.66 -41.76
N SER A 585 -25.29 1.99 -41.73
CA SER A 585 -24.14 2.63 -41.07
C SER A 585 -24.47 3.28 -39.72
N GLN A 586 -25.72 3.23 -39.28
CA GLN A 586 -26.11 3.84 -38.00
C GLN A 586 -25.75 2.94 -36.81
N ARG A 587 -25.91 3.47 -35.59
CA ARG A 587 -25.76 2.68 -34.36
C ARG A 587 -26.74 1.51 -34.37
N GLY A 588 -26.24 0.31 -34.05
CA GLY A 588 -27.03 -0.91 -34.11
C GLY A 588 -27.26 -1.45 -35.53
N GLN A 589 -26.55 -0.92 -36.54
CA GLN A 589 -26.59 -1.40 -37.91
C GLN A 589 -25.19 -1.81 -38.37
N PHE A 590 -25.12 -2.73 -39.34
CA PHE A 590 -23.88 -3.28 -39.87
C PHE A 590 -23.85 -3.18 -41.39
N ASN A 591 -22.68 -2.89 -41.96
CA ASN A 591 -22.48 -2.92 -43.42
C ASN A 591 -21.72 -4.17 -43.87
N LEU A 592 -20.58 -4.45 -43.23
CA LEU A 592 -19.75 -5.61 -43.48
C LEU A 592 -19.29 -6.15 -42.13
N ILE A 593 -19.82 -7.30 -41.73
CA ILE A 593 -19.45 -7.92 -40.45
C ILE A 593 -18.21 -8.77 -40.70
N SER A 594 -17.15 -8.55 -39.93
CA SER A 594 -15.92 -9.33 -40.03
C SER A 594 -15.82 -10.42 -38.96
N SER A 595 -16.25 -10.13 -37.73
CA SER A 595 -16.13 -11.08 -36.61
C SER A 595 -17.14 -10.76 -35.49
N VAL A 596 -17.43 -11.77 -34.68
CA VAL A 596 -18.24 -11.66 -33.46
C VAL A 596 -17.51 -12.27 -32.27
N ALA A 597 -17.61 -11.64 -31.11
CA ALA A 597 -17.09 -12.17 -29.84
C ALA A 597 -18.09 -11.94 -28.71
N ALA A 598 -17.98 -12.75 -27.65
CA ALA A 598 -18.74 -12.56 -26.42
C ALA A 598 -17.80 -12.07 -25.30
N SER A 599 -18.26 -11.07 -24.54
CA SER A 599 -17.56 -10.64 -23.33
C SER A 599 -17.74 -11.65 -22.18
N PRO A 600 -16.93 -11.56 -21.10
CA PRO A 600 -17.16 -12.33 -19.87
C PRO A 600 -18.53 -12.08 -19.20
N ASN A 601 -19.26 -11.04 -19.60
CA ASN A 601 -20.60 -10.71 -19.11
C ASN A 601 -21.69 -11.00 -20.14
N ASP A 602 -21.42 -11.80 -21.16
CA ASP A 602 -22.34 -12.14 -22.24
C ASP A 602 -22.80 -10.95 -23.11
N ASP A 603 -22.11 -9.81 -23.05
CA ASP A 603 -22.26 -8.75 -24.06
C ASP A 603 -21.73 -9.23 -25.42
N ILE A 604 -22.44 -8.86 -26.50
CA ILE A 604 -22.12 -9.21 -27.88
C ILE A 604 -21.25 -8.11 -28.47
N LEU A 605 -20.04 -8.45 -28.90
CA LEU A 605 -19.13 -7.55 -29.60
C LEU A 605 -19.14 -7.92 -31.09
N VAL A 606 -19.49 -6.96 -31.93
CA VAL A 606 -19.52 -7.14 -33.39
C VAL A 606 -18.53 -6.18 -34.01
N ALA A 607 -17.58 -6.74 -34.76
CA ALA A 607 -16.69 -5.96 -35.60
C ALA A 607 -17.34 -5.76 -36.98
N ASP A 608 -17.72 -4.51 -37.26
CA ASP A 608 -17.92 -4.01 -38.62
C ASP A 608 -16.72 -3.12 -39.01
N SER A 609 -16.92 -2.04 -39.77
CA SER A 609 -15.91 -0.97 -39.90
C SER A 609 -15.56 -0.29 -38.55
N ARG A 610 -16.23 -0.68 -37.46
CA ARG A 610 -16.19 -0.19 -36.08
C ARG A 610 -16.39 -1.40 -35.16
N ILE A 611 -16.17 -1.23 -33.86
CA ILE A 611 -16.51 -2.26 -32.87
C ILE A 611 -17.77 -1.81 -32.12
N GLN A 612 -18.88 -2.51 -32.32
CA GLN A 612 -20.15 -2.22 -31.63
C GLN A 612 -20.41 -3.26 -30.54
N ILE A 613 -20.89 -2.82 -29.38
CA ILE A 613 -21.22 -3.66 -28.23
C ILE A 613 -22.73 -3.63 -27.97
N PHE A 614 -23.32 -4.81 -27.79
CA PHE A 614 -24.71 -5.02 -27.46
C PHE A 614 -24.87 -5.81 -26.16
N SER A 615 -26.01 -5.70 -25.50
CA SER A 615 -26.39 -6.57 -24.39
C SER A 615 -26.61 -8.01 -24.86
N SER A 616 -26.69 -8.94 -23.91
CA SER A 616 -27.08 -10.34 -24.17
C SER A 616 -28.48 -10.49 -24.79
N GLU A 617 -29.30 -9.45 -24.69
CA GLU A 617 -30.66 -9.37 -25.23
C GLU A 617 -30.72 -8.61 -26.57
N GLY A 618 -29.58 -8.13 -27.08
CA GLY A 618 -29.46 -7.49 -28.39
C GLY A 618 -29.60 -5.96 -28.40
N ASP A 619 -29.67 -5.31 -27.24
CA ASP A 619 -29.75 -3.85 -27.15
C ASP A 619 -28.38 -3.20 -27.38
N PHE A 620 -28.33 -2.19 -28.24
CA PHE A 620 -27.09 -1.44 -28.46
C PHE A 620 -26.64 -0.73 -27.18
N LYS A 621 -25.41 -0.98 -26.74
CA LYS A 621 -24.81 -0.31 -25.58
C LYS A 621 -23.92 0.85 -26.00
N ARG A 622 -22.88 0.57 -26.78
CA ARG A 622 -21.86 1.55 -27.16
C ARG A 622 -21.02 1.08 -28.33
N GLU A 623 -20.24 2.00 -28.89
CA GLU A 623 -19.25 1.76 -29.93
C GLU A 623 -17.85 2.05 -29.37
N ILE A 624 -16.88 1.22 -29.72
CA ILE A 624 -15.46 1.40 -29.42
C ILE A 624 -14.80 1.92 -30.70
N PHE A 625 -14.42 3.21 -30.67
CA PHE A 625 -13.81 4.00 -31.76
C PHE A 625 -14.69 4.18 -33.03
N ALA A 626 -15.15 5.41 -33.26
CA ALA A 626 -15.95 5.77 -34.44
C ALA A 626 -15.12 5.91 -35.74
N GLU A 627 -13.79 6.00 -35.62
CA GLU A 627 -12.85 6.21 -36.73
C GLU A 627 -11.78 5.12 -36.75
N GLY A 628 -12.18 3.87 -36.94
CA GLY A 628 -11.27 2.85 -37.46
C GLY A 628 -11.13 3.07 -38.96
N LYS A 629 -10.02 3.65 -39.44
CA LYS A 629 -9.59 3.35 -40.81
C LYS A 629 -9.20 1.87 -40.78
N GLY A 630 -9.93 1.07 -41.54
CA GLY A 630 -9.76 -0.38 -41.61
C GLY A 630 -8.33 -0.85 -41.86
#